data_AF-A0A7K2CA62-F1
#
_entry.id   AF-A0A7K2CA62-F1
#
_cell.length_a   1.000
_cell.length_b   1.000
_cell.length_c   1.000
_cell.angle_alpha   90.00
_cell.angle_beta   90.00
_cell.angle_gamma   90.00
#
_symmetry.space_group_name_H-M   'P 1'
#
loop_
_entity.id
_entity.type
_entity.pdbx_description
1 polymer ?
#
loop_
_entity_poly.entity_id
_entity_poly.type
_entity_poly.pdbx_seq_one_letter_code
_entity_poly.pdbx_strand_id
1 'polypeptide(L)'
;MLDSMVKFRTSHPELEDRWLDISFYDLVQAPMDMVAHIYNRFGWSLEKEAVAVMDAWLEAQAAQRRSEKRHKYDLADFGLTRDKVDAAFSHYRDFLSSSGIRSSMLLK
;
A
#
# COMPACT_ATOMS: atom_id res chain seq x y z
N MET A 1 13.33 -9.54 2.12
CA MET A 1 13.03 -8.13 2.48
C MET A 1 11.75 -8.04 3.28
N LEU A 2 10.59 -8.49 2.77
CA LEU A 2 9.33 -8.47 3.51
C LEU A 2 9.34 -9.37 4.75
N ASP A 3 9.87 -10.59 4.65
CA ASP A 3 9.99 -11.47 5.84
C ASP A 3 10.88 -10.86 6.93
N SER A 4 11.92 -10.14 6.54
CA SER A 4 12.79 -9.43 7.47
C SER A 4 12.04 -8.30 8.18
N MET A 5 11.16 -7.60 7.48
CA MET A 5 10.27 -6.58 8.06
C MET A 5 9.26 -7.21 9.02
N VAL A 6 8.57 -8.28 8.60
CA VAL A 6 7.62 -9.01 9.45
C VAL A 6 8.31 -9.49 10.72
N LYS A 7 9.50 -10.10 10.61
CA LYS A 7 10.29 -10.53 11.75
C LYS A 7 10.63 -9.36 12.67
N PHE A 8 11.10 -8.24 12.14
CA PHE A 8 11.46 -7.08 12.94
C PHE A 8 10.25 -6.50 13.69
N ARG A 9 9.11 -6.31 13.00
CA ARG A 9 7.90 -5.75 13.62
C ARG A 9 7.33 -6.69 14.67
N THR A 10 7.24 -7.99 14.38
CA THR A 10 6.74 -8.99 15.34
C THR A 10 7.63 -9.14 16.57
N SER A 11 8.95 -8.91 16.45
CA SER A 11 9.86 -8.95 17.58
C SER A 11 9.96 -7.64 18.37
N HIS A 12 9.32 -6.56 17.92
CA HIS A 12 9.36 -5.24 18.57
C HIS A 12 7.93 -4.66 18.72
N PRO A 13 7.05 -5.31 19.50
CA PRO A 13 5.67 -4.84 19.71
C PRO A 13 5.60 -3.47 20.39
N GLU A 14 6.64 -3.06 21.13
CA GLU A 14 6.76 -1.74 21.73
C GLU A 14 6.85 -0.61 20.69
N LEU A 15 7.15 -0.94 19.44
CA LEU A 15 7.20 0.01 18.33
C LEU A 15 5.91 0.06 17.52
N GLU A 16 4.84 -0.64 17.93
CA GLU A 16 3.63 -0.77 17.12
C GLU A 16 3.02 0.59 16.73
N ASP A 17 3.13 1.58 17.62
CA ASP A 17 2.65 2.94 17.37
C ASP A 17 3.40 3.73 16.30
N ARG A 18 4.53 3.20 15.83
CA ARG A 18 5.33 3.80 14.76
C ARG A 18 4.94 3.31 13.37
N TRP A 19 4.10 2.28 13.29
CA TRP A 19 3.66 1.71 12.03
C TRP A 19 2.23 2.14 11.71
N LEU A 20 2.00 2.33 10.42
CA LEU A 20 0.67 2.47 9.85
C LEU A 20 0.68 1.74 8.52
N ASP A 21 -0.22 0.78 8.37
CA ASP A 21 -0.36 0.04 7.14
C ASP A 21 -1.52 0.61 6.32
N ILE A 22 -1.30 0.78 5.02
CA ILE A 22 -2.29 1.33 4.10
C ILE A 22 -2.53 0.34 2.98
N SER A 23 -3.80 -0.02 2.76
CA SER A 23 -4.18 -0.81 1.60
C SER A 23 -3.92 -0.04 0.33
N PHE A 24 -3.26 -0.67 -0.64
CA PHE A 24 -3.16 -0.11 -1.99
C PHE A 24 -4.54 0.22 -2.59
N TYR A 25 -5.56 -0.58 -2.29
CA TYR A 25 -6.91 -0.36 -2.80
C TYR A 25 -7.54 0.90 -2.23
N ASP A 26 -7.40 1.11 -0.92
CA ASP A 26 -7.95 2.30 -0.26
C ASP A 26 -7.17 3.55 -0.67
N LEU A 27 -5.85 3.43 -0.84
CA LEU A 27 -5.00 4.51 -1.37
C LEU A 27 -5.40 4.95 -2.78
N VAL A 28 -5.66 4.01 -3.69
CA VAL A 28 -6.07 4.34 -5.06
C VAL A 28 -7.51 4.87 -5.10
N GLN A 29 -8.40 4.31 -4.29
CA GLN A 29 -9.82 4.68 -4.28
C GLN A 29 -10.07 6.02 -3.61
N ALA A 30 -9.38 6.31 -2.51
CA ALA A 30 -9.60 7.48 -1.67
C ALA A 30 -8.26 7.99 -1.09
N PRO A 31 -7.37 8.56 -1.93
CA PRO A 31 -6.03 8.97 -1.51
C PRO A 31 -6.05 10.02 -0.40
N MET A 32 -6.96 10.99 -0.46
CA MET A 32 -7.05 12.06 0.55
C MET A 32 -7.62 11.58 1.88
N ASP A 33 -8.50 10.56 1.87
CA ASP A 33 -8.95 9.90 3.11
C ASP A 33 -7.77 9.17 3.79
N MET A 34 -6.90 8.53 3.00
CA MET A 34 -5.69 7.91 3.52
C MET A 34 -4.68 8.94 4.05
N VAL A 35 -4.53 10.10 3.39
CA VAL A 35 -3.73 11.21 3.93
C VAL A 35 -4.27 11.67 5.28
N ALA A 36 -5.57 11.92 5.39
CA ALA A 36 -6.18 12.31 6.66
C ALA A 36 -5.96 11.24 7.75
N HIS A 37 -6.08 9.97 7.39
CA HIS A 37 -5.82 8.85 8.30
C HIS A 37 -4.36 8.82 8.79
N ILE A 38 -3.38 9.03 7.92
CA ILE A 38 -1.95 9.13 8.27
C ILE A 38 -1.72 10.25 9.28
N TYR A 39 -2.19 11.46 8.96
CA TYR A 39 -1.98 12.63 9.81
C TYR A 39 -2.62 12.43 11.19
N ASN A 40 -3.84 11.90 11.23
CA ASN A 40 -4.52 11.60 12.48
C ASN A 40 -3.78 10.53 13.31
N ARG A 41 -3.29 9.45 12.68
CA ARG A 41 -2.56 8.37 13.35
C ARG A 41 -1.33 8.87 14.10
N PHE A 42 -0.61 9.83 13.52
CA PHE A 42 0.62 10.38 14.09
C PHE A 42 0.42 11.70 14.85
N GLY A 43 -0.83 12.16 15.01
CA GLY A 43 -1.14 13.40 15.72
C GLY A 43 -0.62 14.66 15.04
N TRP A 44 -0.51 14.65 13.71
CA TRP A 44 -0.04 15.78 12.92
C TRP A 44 -1.20 16.65 12.43
N SER A 45 -0.96 17.95 12.32
CA SER A 45 -1.91 18.90 11.75
C SER A 45 -1.91 18.82 10.23
N LEU A 46 -3.07 18.56 9.63
CA LEU A 46 -3.25 18.61 8.18
C LEU A 46 -3.78 19.98 7.77
N GLU A 47 -2.88 20.84 7.31
CA GLU A 47 -3.20 22.22 6.91
C GLU A 47 -3.93 22.28 5.56
N LYS A 48 -4.78 23.30 5.38
CA LYS A 48 -5.60 23.46 4.16
C LYS A 48 -4.74 23.65 2.91
N GLU A 49 -3.62 24.35 3.08
CA GLU A 49 -2.64 24.63 2.04
C GLU A 49 -1.99 23.32 1.56
N ALA A 50 -1.64 22.42 2.49
CA ALA A 50 -1.10 21.11 2.16
C ALA A 50 -2.12 20.25 1.40
N VAL A 51 -3.39 20.25 1.84
CA VAL A 51 -4.49 19.56 1.14
C VAL A 51 -4.62 20.08 -0.29
N ALA A 52 -4.67 21.40 -0.49
CA ALA A 52 -4.81 21.99 -1.81
C ALA A 52 -3.66 21.62 -2.76
N VAL A 53 -2.43 21.56 -2.26
CA VAL A 53 -1.27 21.11 -3.06
C VAL A 53 -1.38 19.64 -3.44
N MET A 54 -1.80 18.78 -2.51
CA MET A 54 -1.99 17.34 -2.77
C MET A 54 -3.11 17.08 -3.77
N ASP A 55 -4.24 17.79 -3.66
CA ASP A 55 -5.35 17.71 -4.61
C ASP A 55 -4.93 18.16 -6.02
N ALA A 56 -4.23 19.30 -6.12
CA ALA A 56 -3.70 19.78 -7.40
C ALA A 56 -2.74 18.76 -8.04
N TRP A 57 -1.90 18.11 -7.22
CA TRP A 57 -1.02 17.05 -7.70
C TRP A 57 -1.81 15.81 -8.17
N LEU A 58 -2.86 15.40 -7.45
CA LEU A 58 -3.70 14.27 -7.85
C LEU A 58 -4.36 14.50 -9.22
N GLU A 59 -4.87 15.70 -9.46
CA GLU A 59 -5.45 16.09 -10.75
C GLU A 59 -4.42 16.04 -11.88
N ALA A 60 -3.24 16.62 -11.66
CA ALA A 60 -2.14 16.59 -12.63
C ALA A 60 -1.71 15.15 -12.95
N GLN A 61 -1.58 14.30 -11.92
CA GLN A 61 -1.20 12.90 -12.08
C GLN A 61 -2.28 12.07 -12.77
N ALA A 62 -3.57 12.32 -12.50
CA ALA A 62 -4.66 11.67 -13.21
C ALA A 62 -4.63 12.00 -14.70
N ALA A 63 -4.31 13.24 -15.07
CA ALA A 63 -4.12 13.64 -16.45
C ALA A 63 -2.92 12.92 -17.10
N GLN A 64 -1.77 12.86 -16.42
CA GLN A 64 -0.58 12.18 -16.91
C GLN A 64 -0.82 10.67 -17.11
N ARG A 65 -1.41 9.98 -16.13
CA ARG A 65 -1.68 8.53 -16.21
C ARG A 65 -2.61 8.13 -17.36
N ARG A 66 -3.43 9.06 -17.86
CA ARG A 66 -4.28 8.83 -19.05
C ARG A 66 -3.49 8.79 -20.35
N SER A 67 -2.34 9.47 -20.43
CA SER A 67 -1.50 9.50 -21.64
C SER A 67 -0.35 8.48 -21.62
N GLU A 68 -0.09 7.85 -20.48
CA GLU A 68 0.98 6.86 -20.33
C GLU A 68 0.71 5.56 -21.10
N LYS A 69 1.73 5.09 -21.81
CA LYS A 69 1.69 3.79 -22.48
C LYS A 69 1.72 2.69 -21.43
N ARG A 70 0.67 1.87 -21.37
CA ARG A 70 0.63 0.69 -20.51
C ARG A 70 1.46 -0.43 -21.11
N HIS A 71 2.48 -0.85 -20.37
CA HIS A 71 3.20 -2.09 -20.66
C HIS A 71 2.44 -3.26 -20.02
N LYS A 72 2.33 -4.35 -20.77
CA LYS A 72 1.83 -5.62 -20.25
C LYS A 72 3.00 -6.58 -20.15
N TYR A 73 3.13 -7.19 -18.99
CA TYR A 73 4.12 -8.21 -18.70
C TYR A 73 3.38 -9.40 -18.10
N ASP A 74 3.79 -10.60 -18.49
CA ASP A 74 3.35 -11.84 -17.85
C ASP A 74 4.45 -12.39 -16.96
N LEU A 75 4.06 -13.14 -15.92
CA LEU A 75 5.02 -13.81 -15.04
C LEU A 75 5.95 -14.76 -15.83
N ALA A 76 5.41 -15.37 -16.89
CA ALA A 76 6.14 -16.28 -17.76
C ALA A 76 7.32 -15.60 -18.49
N ASP A 77 7.25 -14.30 -18.78
CA ASP A 77 8.33 -13.53 -19.43
C ASP A 77 9.62 -13.53 -18.58
N PHE A 78 9.47 -13.79 -17.27
CA PHE A 78 10.56 -13.85 -16.30
C PHE A 78 10.79 -15.26 -15.73
N GLY A 79 10.17 -16.29 -16.32
CA GLY A 79 10.26 -17.68 -15.82
C GLY A 79 9.54 -17.91 -14.48
N LEU A 80 8.60 -17.03 -14.13
CA LEU A 80 7.82 -17.10 -12.90
C LEU A 80 6.44 -17.72 -13.15
N THR A 81 5.87 -18.29 -12.09
CA THR A 81 4.49 -18.79 -12.06
C THR A 81 3.75 -18.16 -10.90
N ARG A 82 2.41 -18.14 -10.97
CA ARG A 82 1.57 -17.67 -9.87
C ARG A 82 1.91 -18.39 -8.56
N ASP A 83 1.99 -19.72 -8.57
CA ASP A 83 2.30 -20.52 -7.37
C ASP A 83 3.65 -20.17 -6.75
N LYS A 84 4.68 -19.89 -7.57
CA LYS A 84 5.99 -19.46 -7.06
C LYS A 84 5.91 -18.12 -6.36
N VAL A 85 5.17 -17.17 -6.93
CA VAL A 85 4.94 -15.85 -6.31
C VAL A 85 4.10 -16.04 -5.04
N ASP A 86 3.02 -16.81 -5.11
CA ASP A 86 2.14 -17.03 -3.97
C ASP A 86 2.87 -17.71 -2.80
N ALA A 87 3.74 -18.69 -3.07
CA ALA A 87 4.58 -19.29 -2.05
C ALA A 87 5.57 -18.27 -1.45
N ALA A 88 6.23 -17.47 -2.29
CA ALA A 88 7.23 -16.50 -1.86
C ALA A 88 6.66 -15.37 -0.97
N PHE A 89 5.38 -15.02 -1.11
CA PHE A 89 4.73 -13.96 -0.33
C PHE A 89 3.75 -14.48 0.73
N SER A 90 3.61 -15.80 0.90
CA SER A 90 2.66 -16.43 1.81
C SER A 90 2.75 -15.89 3.24
N HIS A 91 3.94 -15.93 3.84
CA HIS A 91 4.17 -15.48 5.20
C HIS A 91 3.82 -14.00 5.43
N TYR A 92 4.13 -13.14 4.46
CA TYR A 92 3.74 -11.73 4.52
C TYR A 92 2.22 -11.54 4.44
N ARG A 93 1.54 -12.32 3.57
CA ARG A 93 0.08 -12.27 3.47
C ARG A 93 -0.59 -12.77 4.74
N ASP A 94 -0.06 -13.81 5.37
CA ASP A 94 -0.57 -14.33 6.63
C ASP A 94 -0.44 -13.26 7.73
N PHE A 95 0.71 -12.60 7.81
CA PHE A 95 0.91 -11.46 8.70
C PHE A 95 -0.12 -10.35 8.47
N LEU A 96 -0.32 -9.90 7.22
CA LEU A 96 -1.31 -8.87 6.91
C LEU A 96 -2.76 -9.30 7.13
N SER A 97 -3.08 -10.60 6.99
CA SER A 97 -4.45 -11.07 7.23
C SER A 97 -4.89 -10.85 8.68
N SER A 98 -3.92 -10.79 9.60
CA SER A 98 -4.15 -10.58 11.03
C SER A 98 -4.32 -9.10 11.41
N SER A 99 -3.95 -8.15 10.54
CA SER A 99 -3.97 -6.71 10.83
C SER A 99 -5.26 -6.00 10.39
N GLY A 100 -6.23 -6.71 9.80
CA GLY A 100 -7.54 -6.15 9.43
C GLY A 100 -7.52 -5.20 8.24
N ILE A 101 -6.38 -5.04 7.56
CA ILE A 101 -6.24 -4.21 6.37
C ILE A 101 -6.96 -4.87 5.20
N ARG A 102 -7.63 -4.07 4.39
CA ARG A 102 -8.23 -4.54 3.13
C ARG A 102 -7.14 -5.13 2.22
N SER A 103 -7.13 -6.44 2.07
CA SER A 103 -6.38 -7.13 1.02
C SER A 103 -7.22 -7.23 -0.26
N SER A 104 -6.56 -7.49 -1.40
CA SER A 104 -7.25 -7.70 -2.67
C SER A 104 -8.34 -8.78 -2.55
N MET A 105 -9.54 -8.51 -3.08
CA MET A 105 -10.58 -9.53 -3.28
C MET A 105 -10.31 -10.44 -4.49
N LEU A 106 -9.25 -10.20 -5.28
CA LEU A 106 -8.96 -10.92 -6.53
C LEU A 106 -8.12 -12.20 -6.35
N LEU A 107 -8.17 -12.81 -5.17
CA LEU A 107 -7.69 -14.18 -4.94
C LEU A 107 -8.89 -15.13 -4.83
N LYS A 108 -9.62 -15.27 -5.93
CA LYS A 108 -10.35 -16.50 -6.26
C LYS A 108 -9.84 -16.99 -7.62
#